data_AF-A0A2V3WC91-F1
#
_entry.id   AF-A0A2V3WC91-F1
#
_cell.length_a   1.000
_cell.length_b   1.000
_cell.length_c   1.000
_cell.angle_alpha   90.00
_cell.angle_beta   90.00
_cell.angle_gamma   90.00
#
_symmetry.space_group_name_H-M   'P 1'
#
loop_
_entity.id
_entity.type
_entity.pdbx_description
1 polymer ?
#
loop_
_entity_poly.entity_id
_entity_poly.type
_entity_poly.pdbx_seq_one_letter_code
_entity_poly.pdbx_strand_id
1 'polypeptide(L)'
;MNVYSVKDVSTHLNLKPTTLRKYCGMLEKSGYSFDGNSQGHRFFRDKDVIAIRTIIQAKHNGITLEEAIDGVVYQAQYKTETNETSLTEQRNITATDSKESIEELKLLILNQNELILSLNKRLESIEEKYNENQQHLIEVINKESYQKKSLISRLFTKKKT
;
A
#
# COMPACT_ATOMS: atom_id res chain seq x y z
N MET A 1 22.59 -19.88 15.18
CA MET A 1 22.99 -18.57 14.61
C MET A 1 23.66 -18.86 13.27
N ASN A 2 23.04 -18.45 12.17
CA ASN A 2 23.56 -18.79 10.84
C ASN A 2 24.65 -17.80 10.44
N VAL A 3 25.72 -18.32 9.87
CA VAL A 3 26.82 -17.54 9.30
C VAL A 3 26.76 -17.70 7.79
N TYR A 4 26.73 -16.59 7.08
CA TYR A 4 26.62 -16.53 5.63
C TYR A 4 27.93 -16.06 5.03
N SER A 5 28.30 -16.64 3.88
CA SER A 5 29.41 -16.14 3.07
C SER A 5 28.97 -14.98 2.17
N VAL A 6 29.93 -14.25 1.59
CA VAL A 6 29.67 -13.20 0.59
C VAL A 6 28.78 -13.71 -0.55
N LYS A 7 28.94 -14.97 -0.97
CA LYS A 7 28.15 -15.59 -2.05
C LYS A 7 26.70 -15.81 -1.62
N ASP A 8 26.49 -16.25 -0.38
CA ASP A 8 25.15 -16.51 0.16
C ASP A 8 24.39 -15.20 0.34
N VAL A 9 25.03 -14.16 0.87
CA VAL A 9 24.38 -12.84 1.02
C VAL A 9 24.10 -12.18 -0.33
N SER A 10 25.02 -12.32 -1.29
CA SER A 10 24.86 -11.82 -2.66
C SER A 10 23.66 -12.46 -3.36
N THR A 11 23.48 -13.77 -3.21
CA THR A 11 22.32 -14.48 -3.77
C THR A 11 21.03 -14.14 -3.00
N HIS A 12 21.08 -14.07 -1.68
CA HIS A 12 19.92 -13.75 -0.84
C HIS A 12 19.36 -12.34 -1.05
N LEU A 13 20.23 -11.36 -1.27
CA LEU A 13 19.85 -9.96 -1.50
C LEU A 13 19.78 -9.59 -2.98
N ASN A 14 19.95 -10.56 -3.88
CA ASN A 14 20.00 -10.38 -5.34
C ASN A 14 20.95 -9.22 -5.75
N LEU A 15 22.13 -9.17 -5.11
CA LEU A 15 23.10 -8.08 -5.26
C LEU A 15 24.38 -8.62 -5.89
N LYS A 16 25.01 -7.86 -6.79
CA LYS A 16 26.33 -8.23 -7.33
C LYS A 16 27.38 -8.28 -6.18
N PRO A 17 28.28 -9.27 -6.15
CA PRO A 17 29.31 -9.36 -5.11
C PRO A 17 30.21 -8.10 -5.02
N THR A 18 30.40 -7.40 -6.14
CA THR A 18 31.15 -6.13 -6.19
C THR A 18 30.42 -5.01 -5.46
N THR A 19 29.11 -4.88 -5.66
CA THR A 19 28.27 -3.90 -4.96
C THR A 19 28.16 -4.21 -3.47
N LEU A 20 28.05 -5.50 -3.12
CA LEU A 20 28.05 -5.94 -1.72
C LEU A 20 29.33 -5.51 -1.01
N ARG A 21 30.50 -5.79 -1.59
CA ARG A 21 31.80 -5.35 -1.04
C ARG A 21 31.90 -3.83 -0.92
N LYS A 22 31.36 -3.08 -1.89
CA LYS A 22 31.32 -1.61 -1.82
C LYS A 22 30.52 -1.14 -0.60
N TYR A 23 29.32 -1.69 -0.40
CA TYR A 23 28.47 -1.33 0.75
C TYR A 23 29.11 -1.71 2.08
N CYS A 24 29.72 -2.90 2.18
CA CYS A 24 30.48 -3.29 3.38
C CYS A 24 31.63 -2.31 3.66
N GLY A 25 32.39 -1.92 2.64
CA GLY A 25 33.50 -0.98 2.82
C GLY A 25 33.06 0.43 3.24
N MET A 26 31.87 0.86 2.84
CA MET A 26 31.33 2.14 3.31
C MET A 26 30.80 2.04 4.74
N LEU A 27 30.14 0.93 5.09
CA LEU A 27 29.72 0.63 6.47
C LEU A 27 30.91 0.58 7.44
N GLU A 28 32.01 -0.08 7.05
CA GLU A 28 33.25 -0.14 7.85
C GLU A 28 33.87 1.24 8.07
N LYS A 29 33.85 2.11 7.05
CA LYS A 29 34.35 3.49 7.16
C LYS A 29 33.52 4.33 8.13
N SER A 30 32.21 4.12 8.18
CA SER A 30 31.30 4.81 9.10
C SER A 30 31.29 4.18 10.51
N GLY A 31 32.04 3.11 10.77
CA GLY A 31 32.20 2.53 12.11
C GLY A 31 31.40 1.25 12.37
N TYR A 32 30.90 0.57 11.33
CA TYR A 32 30.29 -0.76 11.45
C TYR A 32 31.32 -1.88 11.32
N SER A 33 31.38 -2.79 12.28
CA SER A 33 32.34 -3.91 12.27
C SER A 33 31.70 -5.21 11.79
N PHE A 34 32.25 -5.79 10.73
CA PHE A 34 31.92 -7.15 10.28
C PHE A 34 32.87 -8.17 10.89
N ASP A 35 32.36 -9.38 11.14
CA ASP A 35 33.20 -10.51 11.52
C ASP A 35 33.98 -11.02 10.31
N GLY A 36 35.17 -11.60 10.53
CA GLY A 36 35.96 -12.19 9.47
C GLY A 36 36.96 -13.22 9.96
N ASN A 37 37.54 -13.99 9.02
CA ASN A 37 38.66 -14.87 9.33
C ASN A 37 40.01 -14.13 9.31
N SER A 38 41.06 -14.80 9.77
CA SER A 38 42.45 -14.31 9.73
C SER A 38 42.99 -14.02 8.32
N GLN A 39 42.27 -14.44 7.26
CA GLN A 39 42.60 -14.21 5.86
C GLN A 39 41.83 -13.00 5.27
N GLY A 40 41.04 -12.28 6.08
CA GLY A 40 40.27 -11.10 5.64
C GLY A 40 38.98 -11.42 4.90
N HIS A 41 38.51 -12.67 4.90
CA HIS A 41 37.18 -13.02 4.40
C HIS A 41 36.13 -12.65 5.45
N ARG A 42 35.17 -11.81 5.04
CA ARG A 42 34.04 -11.39 5.87
C ARG A 42 33.01 -12.51 6.02
N PHE A 43 32.52 -12.67 7.24
CA PHE A 43 31.37 -13.50 7.59
C PHE A 43 30.20 -12.60 7.98
N PHE A 44 29.02 -12.95 7.50
CA PHE A 44 27.81 -12.20 7.77
C PHE A 44 26.91 -13.00 8.69
N ARG A 45 26.38 -12.35 9.72
CA ARG A 45 25.29 -12.84 10.55
C ARG A 45 23.98 -12.21 10.11
N ASP A 46 22.88 -12.67 10.68
CA ASP A 46 21.55 -12.13 10.37
C ASP A 46 21.48 -10.59 10.55
N LYS A 47 22.18 -10.03 11.56
CA LYS A 47 22.28 -8.57 11.77
C LYS A 47 22.90 -7.82 10.57
N ASP A 48 23.89 -8.43 9.94
CA ASP A 48 24.64 -7.82 8.84
C ASP A 48 23.82 -7.88 7.54
N VAL A 49 23.08 -8.96 7.34
CA VAL A 49 22.13 -9.10 6.22
C VAL A 49 21.00 -8.07 6.32
N ILE A 50 20.48 -7.84 7.53
CA ILE A 50 19.46 -6.82 7.80
C ILE A 50 20.01 -5.42 7.51
N ALA A 51 21.20 -5.09 8.04
CA ALA A 51 21.86 -3.80 7.80
C ALA A 51 21.99 -3.47 6.30
N ILE A 52 22.48 -4.44 5.51
CA ILE A 52 22.67 -4.26 4.07
C ILE A 52 21.32 -4.15 3.34
N ARG A 53 20.31 -4.90 3.77
CA ARG A 53 18.94 -4.79 3.22
C ARG A 53 18.34 -3.40 3.46
N THR A 54 18.51 -2.84 4.65
CA THR A 54 18.02 -1.49 4.98
C THR A 54 18.63 -0.44 4.06
N ILE A 55 19.94 -0.53 3.78
CA ILE A 55 20.61 0.38 2.85
C ILE A 55 20.05 0.28 1.43
N ILE A 56 19.79 -0.94 0.96
CA ILE A 56 19.20 -1.17 -0.38
C ILE A 56 17.81 -0.55 -0.46
N GLN A 57 16.98 -0.70 0.58
CA GLN A 57 15.62 -0.13 0.63
C GLN A 57 15.66 1.39 0.70
N ALA A 58 16.52 1.97 1.55
CA ALA A 58 16.69 3.42 1.65
C ALA A 58 17.07 4.03 0.30
N LYS A 59 17.99 3.40 -0.44
CA LYS A 59 18.37 3.81 -1.79
C LYS A 59 17.20 3.75 -2.78
N HIS A 60 16.33 2.74 -2.68
CA HIS A 60 15.13 2.65 -3.53
C HIS A 60 14.13 3.78 -3.22
N ASN A 61 14.08 4.24 -1.98
CA ASN A 61 13.21 5.33 -1.53
C ASN A 61 13.79 6.73 -1.81
N GLY A 62 14.90 6.83 -2.54
CA GLY A 62 15.53 8.10 -2.91
C GLY A 62 16.43 8.73 -1.83
N ILE A 63 16.72 8.00 -0.74
CA ILE A 63 17.68 8.43 0.29
C ILE A 63 19.11 8.24 -0.24
N THR A 64 20.02 9.15 0.11
CA THR A 64 21.42 9.02 -0.28
C THR A 64 22.06 7.81 0.39
N LEU A 65 23.10 7.26 -0.24
CA LEU A 65 23.75 6.04 0.27
C LEU A 65 24.43 6.32 1.61
N GLU A 66 25.00 7.51 1.75
CA GLU A 66 25.67 8.00 2.95
C GLU A 66 24.69 8.14 4.12
N GLU A 67 23.54 8.82 3.94
CA GLU A 67 22.51 8.95 4.97
C GLU A 67 21.95 7.58 5.40
N ALA A 68 21.77 6.66 4.45
CA ALA A 68 21.32 5.31 4.75
C ALA A 68 22.33 4.52 5.60
N ILE A 69 23.63 4.73 5.35
CA ILE A 69 24.70 4.08 6.10
C ILE A 69 24.81 4.65 7.52
N ASP A 70 24.76 5.98 7.65
CA ASP A 70 24.84 6.64 8.95
C ASP A 70 23.65 6.25 9.84
N GLY A 71 22.45 6.14 9.26
CA GLY A 71 21.27 5.64 9.97
C GLY A 71 21.42 4.19 10.45
N VAL A 72 22.02 3.32 9.66
CA VAL A 72 22.26 1.91 10.02
C VAL A 72 23.35 1.77 11.09
N VAL A 73 24.43 2.56 11.00
CA VAL A 73 25.49 2.61 12.02
C VAL A 73 24.94 3.10 13.35
N TYR A 74 24.15 4.19 13.32
CA TYR A 74 23.47 4.72 14.50
C TYR A 74 22.60 3.62 15.14
N GLN A 75 21.75 2.94 14.36
CA GLN A 75 20.93 1.85 14.90
C GLN A 75 21.75 0.67 15.44
N ALA A 76 22.94 0.40 14.90
CA ALA A 76 23.82 -0.67 15.37
C ALA A 76 24.52 -0.32 16.70
N GLN A 77 24.92 0.94 16.89
CA GLN A 77 25.59 1.43 18.10
C GLN A 77 24.61 1.56 19.29
N TYR A 78 23.38 2.00 19.04
CA TYR A 78 22.37 2.13 20.11
C TYR A 78 21.82 0.77 20.57
N LYS A 79 21.91 -0.27 19.73
CA LYS A 79 21.56 -1.66 20.09
C LYS A 79 22.62 -2.34 20.97
N THR A 80 23.82 -1.79 21.14
CA THR A 80 24.86 -2.40 21.99
C THR A 80 24.78 -1.98 23.47
N GLU A 81 24.09 -0.88 23.81
CA GLU A 81 23.94 -0.42 25.19
C GLU A 81 22.64 -0.89 25.87
N THR A 82 21.71 -1.43 25.10
CA THR A 82 20.46 -1.99 25.62
C THR A 82 20.34 -3.44 25.17
N ASN A 83 20.72 -4.32 26.10
CA ASN A 83 20.26 -5.72 26.25
C ASN A 83 20.14 -6.61 25.00
N GLU A 84 20.64 -7.83 25.15
CA GLU A 84 20.33 -9.00 24.31
C GLU A 84 18.83 -9.41 24.30
N THR A 85 17.90 -8.48 24.56
CA THR A 85 16.44 -8.71 24.59
C THR A 85 15.69 -8.02 23.45
N SER A 86 16.32 -7.22 22.60
CA SER A 86 15.60 -6.42 21.58
C SER A 86 15.64 -6.94 20.13
N LEU A 87 15.84 -8.25 19.92
CA LEU A 87 15.34 -8.94 18.71
C LEU A 87 13.98 -9.62 18.95
N THR A 88 13.50 -9.59 20.19
CA THR A 88 12.13 -9.94 20.59
C THR A 88 11.27 -8.72 20.90
N GLU A 89 11.84 -7.54 21.14
CA GLU A 89 11.06 -6.34 21.46
C GLU A 89 10.51 -5.59 20.24
N GLN A 90 11.02 -5.81 19.01
CA GLN A 90 10.24 -5.46 17.80
C GLN A 90 9.12 -6.46 17.49
N ARG A 91 8.98 -7.54 18.28
CA ARG A 91 7.79 -8.42 18.31
C ARG A 91 6.89 -8.18 19.52
N ASN A 92 7.25 -7.22 20.37
CA ASN A 92 6.44 -6.78 21.51
C ASN A 92 6.00 -5.32 21.33
N ILE A 93 5.62 -4.93 20.11
CA ILE A 93 4.40 -4.12 19.98
C ILE A 93 3.26 -5.08 20.34
N THR A 94 3.16 -5.35 21.65
CA THR A 94 1.95 -5.65 22.39
C THR A 94 0.88 -6.30 21.52
N ALA A 95 0.77 -7.63 21.62
CA ALA A 95 -0.39 -8.36 21.10
C ALA A 95 -1.73 -7.79 21.62
N THR A 96 -1.68 -6.95 22.66
CA THR A 96 -2.75 -6.07 23.16
C THR A 96 -2.97 -4.81 22.30
N ASP A 97 -1.97 -3.98 21.99
CA ASP A 97 -2.17 -2.82 21.08
C ASP A 97 -2.56 -3.25 19.66
N SER A 98 -2.04 -4.39 19.21
CA SER A 98 -2.45 -4.99 17.94
C SER A 98 -3.91 -5.44 17.97
N LYS A 99 -4.43 -5.91 19.11
CA LYS A 99 -5.85 -6.31 19.24
C LYS A 99 -6.77 -5.10 19.33
N GLU A 100 -6.41 -4.08 20.09
CA GLU A 100 -7.18 -2.83 20.17
C GLU A 100 -7.21 -2.14 18.80
N SER A 101 -6.08 -2.05 18.10
CA SER A 101 -6.03 -1.55 16.73
C SER A 101 -6.88 -2.38 15.77
N ILE A 102 -6.92 -3.71 15.92
CA ILE A 102 -7.77 -4.58 15.11
C ILE A 102 -9.26 -4.37 15.43
N GLU A 103 -9.62 -4.13 16.70
CA GLU A 103 -11.00 -3.83 17.09
C GLU A 103 -11.46 -2.47 16.57
N GLU A 104 -10.61 -1.44 16.64
CA GLU A 104 -10.87 -0.14 16.02
C GLU A 104 -11.04 -0.26 14.50
N LEU A 105 -10.18 -1.03 13.83
CA LEU A 105 -10.31 -1.31 12.40
C LEU A 105 -11.61 -2.05 12.07
N LYS A 106 -12.01 -3.04 12.89
CA LYS A 106 -13.30 -3.73 12.72
C LYS A 106 -14.47 -2.76 12.87
N LEU A 107 -14.45 -1.90 13.88
CA LEU A 107 -15.50 -0.91 14.10
C LEU A 107 -15.58 0.08 12.93
N LEU A 108 -14.44 0.52 12.41
CA LEU A 108 -14.37 1.38 11.24
C LEU A 108 -14.93 0.69 10.00
N ILE A 109 -14.60 -0.60 9.78
CA ILE A 109 -15.14 -1.39 8.67
C ILE A 109 -16.67 -1.55 8.79
N LEU A 110 -17.18 -1.81 10.00
CA LEU A 110 -18.63 -1.91 10.23
C LEU A 110 -19.32 -0.58 9.91
N ASN A 111 -18.77 0.55 10.37
CA ASN A 111 -19.31 1.87 10.07
C ASN A 111 -19.25 2.19 8.56
N GLN A 112 -18.16 1.83 7.88
CA GLN A 112 -18.05 1.97 6.43
C GLN A 112 -19.10 1.11 5.70
N ASN A 113 -19.34 -0.12 6.14
CA ASN A 113 -20.36 -0.99 5.55
C ASN A 113 -21.76 -0.40 5.71
N GLU A 114 -22.11 0.13 6.88
CA GLU A 114 -23.39 0.83 7.11
C GLU A 114 -23.53 2.05 6.20
N LEU A 115 -22.46 2.85 6.06
CA LEU A 115 -22.45 3.99 5.14
C LEU A 115 -22.68 3.53 3.69
N ILE A 116 -21.99 2.48 3.23
CA ILE A 116 -22.15 1.92 1.89
C ILE A 116 -23.60 1.44 1.67
N LEU A 117 -24.19 0.74 2.64
CA LEU A 117 -25.59 0.31 2.56
C LEU A 117 -26.55 1.50 2.44
N SER A 118 -26.31 2.56 3.21
CA SER A 118 -27.12 3.79 3.14
C SER A 118 -27.00 4.51 1.80
N LEU A 119 -25.80 4.53 1.22
CA LEU A 119 -25.53 5.13 -0.08
C LEU A 119 -26.16 4.31 -1.20
N ASN A 120 -26.09 2.98 -1.15
CA ASN A 120 -26.74 2.10 -2.11
C ASN A 120 -28.26 2.29 -2.10
N LYS A 121 -28.89 2.34 -0.92
CA LYS A 121 -30.34 2.64 -0.82
C LYS A 121 -30.70 3.99 -1.42
N ARG A 122 -29.85 5.01 -1.22
CA ARG A 122 -30.07 6.34 -1.80
C ARG A 122 -29.91 6.31 -3.33
N LEU A 123 -28.95 5.55 -3.86
CA LEU A 123 -28.77 5.35 -5.30
C LEU A 123 -29.98 4.64 -5.91
N GLU A 124 -30.48 3.57 -5.30
CA GLU A 124 -31.69 2.87 -5.73
C GLU A 124 -32.89 3.83 -5.80
N SER A 125 -33.09 4.67 -4.77
CA SER A 125 -34.19 5.65 -4.77
C SER A 125 -34.01 6.73 -5.85
N ILE A 126 -32.78 7.14 -6.16
CA ILE A 126 -32.50 8.08 -7.24
C ILE A 126 -32.80 7.43 -8.60
N GLU A 127 -32.40 6.17 -8.78
CA GLU A 127 -32.62 5.42 -10.00
C GLU A 127 -34.12 5.16 -10.24
N GLU A 128 -34.88 4.83 -9.20
CA GLU A 128 -36.33 4.68 -9.26
C GLU A 128 -37.00 5.99 -9.71
N LYS A 129 -36.69 7.11 -9.06
CA LYS A 129 -37.20 8.44 -9.46
C LYS A 129 -36.78 8.83 -10.87
N TYR A 130 -35.56 8.48 -11.28
CA TYR A 130 -35.09 8.73 -12.63
C TYR A 130 -35.93 7.96 -13.64
N ASN A 131 -36.18 6.67 -13.38
CA ASN A 131 -36.99 5.81 -14.24
C ASN A 131 -38.45 6.27 -14.30
N GLU A 132 -39.06 6.64 -13.18
CA GLU A 132 -40.41 7.23 -13.13
C GLU A 132 -40.48 8.51 -13.98
N ASN A 133 -39.51 9.41 -13.83
CA ASN A 133 -39.45 10.64 -14.61
C ASN A 133 -39.26 10.37 -16.11
N GLN A 134 -38.42 9.39 -16.47
CA GLN A 134 -38.25 8.96 -17.87
C GLN A 134 -39.56 8.41 -18.46
N GLN A 135 -40.25 7.55 -17.72
CA GLN A 135 -41.55 7.00 -18.14
C GLN A 135 -42.59 8.11 -18.33
N HIS A 136 -42.70 9.02 -17.36
CA HIS A 136 -43.61 10.15 -17.44
C HIS A 136 -43.30 11.05 -18.66
N LEU A 137 -42.03 11.33 -18.92
CA LEU A 137 -41.62 12.13 -20.08
C LEU A 137 -42.02 11.43 -21.40
N ILE A 138 -41.78 10.13 -21.51
CA ILE A 138 -42.18 9.33 -22.68
C ILE A 138 -43.71 9.36 -22.85
N GLU A 139 -44.48 9.25 -21.77
CA GLU A 139 -45.94 9.31 -21.82
C GLU A 139 -46.43 10.68 -22.33
N VAL A 140 -45.86 11.77 -21.83
CA VAL A 140 -46.18 13.14 -22.28
C VAL A 140 -45.86 13.32 -23.77
N ILE A 141 -44.66 12.91 -24.21
CA ILE A 141 -44.23 13.00 -25.62
C ILE A 141 -45.18 12.19 -26.52
N ASN A 142 -45.58 10.99 -26.09
CA ASN A 142 -46.51 10.14 -26.84
C ASN A 142 -47.89 10.80 -26.93
N LYS A 143 -48.45 11.31 -25.83
CA LYS A 143 -49.73 12.03 -25.81
C LYS A 143 -49.71 13.22 -26.77
N GLU A 144 -48.67 14.05 -26.72
CA GLU A 144 -48.51 15.17 -27.66
C GLU A 144 -48.46 14.70 -29.12
N SER A 145 -47.72 13.62 -29.39
CA SER A 145 -47.60 13.05 -30.74
C SER A 145 -48.95 12.55 -31.26
N TYR A 146 -49.75 11.88 -30.42
CA TYR A 146 -51.10 11.45 -30.78
C TYR A 146 -52.05 12.64 -31.02
N GLN A 147 -51.98 13.68 -30.18
CA GLN A 147 -52.79 14.89 -30.35
C GLN A 147 -52.44 15.62 -31.65
N LYS A 148 -51.14 15.80 -31.95
CA LYS A 148 -50.68 16.40 -33.21
C LYS A 148 -51.19 15.60 -34.42
N LYS A 149 -51.06 14.26 -34.41
CA LYS A 149 -51.60 13.39 -35.47
C LYS A 149 -53.11 13.53 -35.63
N SER A 150 -53.87 13.59 -34.53
CA SER A 150 -55.32 13.79 -34.59
C SER A 150 -55.73 15.16 -35.11
N LEU A 151 -54.99 16.23 -34.78
CA LEU A 151 -55.27 17.57 -35.30
C LEU A 151 -54.99 17.64 -36.80
N ILE A 152 -53.86 17.07 -37.23
CA ILE A 152 -53.47 16.94 -38.63
C ILE A 152 -54.57 16.20 -39.42
N SER A 153 -55.03 15.03 -38.94
CA SER A 153 -56.05 14.27 -39.67
C SER A 153 -57.35 15.06 -39.83
N ARG A 154 -57.82 15.77 -38.79
CA ARG A 154 -59.02 16.62 -38.86
C ARG A 154 -58.88 17.78 -39.85
N LEU A 155 -57.69 18.40 -39.94
CA LEU A 155 -57.42 19.49 -40.88
C LEU A 155 -57.47 19.00 -42.34
N PHE A 156 -56.93 17.81 -42.61
CA PHE A 156 -56.93 17.24 -43.96
C PHE A 156 -58.28 16.64 -44.38
N THR A 157 -59.13 16.20 -43.46
CA THR A 157 -60.50 15.74 -43.78
C THR A 157 -61.47 16.89 -44.08
N LYS A 158 -61.26 18.07 -43.49
CA LYS A 158 -62.15 19.25 -43.67
C LYS A 158 -61.95 19.99 -45.00
N LYS A 159 -60.87 19.68 -45.74
CA LYS A 159 -60.50 20.35 -47.00
C LYS A 159 -61.03 19.65 -48.26
N LYS A 160 -61.80 18.56 -48.09
CA LYS A 160 -62.26 17.67 -49.18
C LYS A 160 -63.76 17.77 -49.49
N THR A 161 -64.44 18.77 -48.93
CA THR A 161 -65.84 19.16 -49.21
C THR A 161 -65.85 20.59 -49.70
#